data_AF-A0A5E4PRG1-F1
#
_entry.id   AF-A0A5E4PRG1-F1
#
_cell.length_a   1.000
_cell.length_b   1.000
_cell.length_c   1.000
_cell.angle_alpha   90.00
_cell.angle_beta   90.00
_cell.angle_gamma   90.00
#
_symmetry.space_group_name_H-M   'P 1'
#
loop_
_entity.id
_entity.type
_entity.pdbx_description
1 polymer ?
#
loop_
_entity_poly.entity_id
_entity_poly.type
_entity_poly.pdbx_seq_one_letter_code
_entity_poly.pdbx_strand_id
1 'polypeptide(L)'
;MGDFNCRSRSWGDTMTRVRGAPLVAWAAELGLVVLNTGGVATCVRPQGASIVDITLVSPEASCRVIGWRVVEDVEALSDHWYIRLGVLTSSCCSAPGVPPEGVNSAFPRW
;
A
#
# COMPACT_ATOMS: atom_id res chain seq x y z
N MET A 1 7.90 -3.08 1.26
CA MET A 1 7.07 -3.42 2.43
C MET A 1 7.96 -3.44 3.65
N GLY A 2 7.53 -2.89 4.78
CA GLY A 2 8.29 -2.96 6.03
C GLY A 2 7.65 -2.14 7.14
N ASP A 3 8.23 -2.21 8.34
CA ASP A 3 7.86 -1.39 9.48
C ASP A 3 8.51 0.00 9.37
N PHE A 4 7.68 1.03 9.24
CA PHE A 4 8.14 2.43 9.17
C PHE A 4 7.98 3.17 10.50
N ASN A 5 7.29 2.59 11.49
CA ASN A 5 6.96 3.26 12.76
C ASN A 5 6.34 4.67 12.58
N CYS A 6 5.54 4.83 11.52
CA CYS A 6 4.89 6.07 11.13
C CYS A 6 3.38 5.85 11.02
N ARG A 7 2.58 6.88 11.38
CA ARG A 7 1.11 6.84 11.25
C ARG A 7 0.63 7.89 10.27
N SER A 8 -0.21 7.50 9.32
CA SER A 8 -0.90 8.39 8.40
C SER A 8 -2.23 7.80 7.95
N ARG A 9 -3.23 8.66 7.81
CA ARG A 9 -4.50 8.32 7.14
C ARG A 9 -4.30 7.87 5.70
N SER A 10 -3.19 8.26 5.06
CA SER A 10 -2.84 7.85 3.69
C SER A 10 -2.64 6.34 3.51
N TRP A 11 -2.43 5.58 4.59
CA TRP A 11 -2.33 4.11 4.57
C TRP A 11 -3.33 3.45 5.53
N GLY A 12 -4.44 4.12 5.84
CA GLY A 12 -5.56 3.54 6.57
C GLY A 12 -5.54 3.71 8.10
N ASP A 13 -4.52 4.37 8.66
CA ASP A 13 -4.50 4.64 10.11
C ASP A 13 -5.58 5.69 10.46
N THR A 14 -6.07 5.69 11.70
CA THR A 14 -7.08 6.65 12.18
C THR A 14 -6.56 8.08 12.31
N MET A 15 -5.23 8.25 12.36
CA MET A 15 -4.58 9.55 12.50
C MET A 15 -3.27 9.66 11.71
N THR A 16 -2.89 10.91 11.43
CA THR A 16 -1.57 11.24 10.91
C THR A 16 -0.73 11.87 12.01
N ARG A 17 0.49 11.36 12.23
CA ARG A 17 1.47 11.93 13.17
C ARG A 17 2.64 12.57 12.44
N VAL A 18 3.49 13.28 13.17
CA VAL A 18 4.61 14.08 12.64
C VAL A 18 5.51 13.31 11.66
N ARG A 19 5.76 12.02 11.90
CA ARG A 19 6.60 11.19 11.03
C ARG A 19 5.88 10.72 9.76
N GLY A 20 4.54 10.72 9.76
CA GLY A 20 3.75 10.26 8.62
C GLY A 20 3.82 11.19 7.42
N ALA A 21 3.72 12.51 7.65
CA ALA A 21 3.70 13.49 6.56
C ALA A 21 4.98 13.50 5.70
N PRO A 22 6.20 13.46 6.28
CA PRO A 22 7.43 13.33 5.49
C PRO A 22 7.50 12.05 4.67
N LEU A 23 7.02 10.93 5.23
CA LEU A 23 7.01 9.64 4.50
C LEU A 23 6.02 9.66 3.32
N VAL A 24 4.86 10.31 3.49
CA VAL A 24 3.90 10.54 2.39
C VAL A 24 4.55 11.40 1.30
N ALA A 25 5.21 12.50 1.67
CA ALA A 25 5.87 13.38 0.71
C ALA A 25 6.98 12.65 -0.06
N TRP A 26 7.82 11.89 0.66
CA TRP A 26 8.88 11.07 0.06
C TRP A 26 8.32 10.01 -0.90
N ALA A 27 7.25 9.31 -0.52
CA ALA A 27 6.62 8.33 -1.39
C ALA A 27 6.04 8.98 -2.66
N ALA A 28 5.42 10.16 -2.53
CA ALA A 28 4.90 10.92 -3.67
C ALA A 28 6.02 11.42 -4.58
N GLU A 29 7.13 11.91 -4.03
CA GLU A 29 8.31 12.35 -4.79
C GLU A 29 8.91 11.22 -5.63
N LEU A 30 8.93 10.00 -5.10
CA LEU A 30 9.38 8.81 -5.82
C LEU A 30 8.32 8.16 -6.72
N GLY A 31 7.10 8.72 -6.78
CA GLY A 31 6.00 8.15 -7.55
C GLY A 31 5.52 6.79 -7.03
N LEU A 32 5.75 6.48 -5.76
CA LEU A 32 5.31 5.23 -5.13
C LEU A 32 3.84 5.30 -4.73
N VAL A 33 3.15 4.17 -4.83
CA VAL A 33 1.76 4.01 -4.38
C VAL A 33 1.70 3.15 -3.13
N VAL A 34 0.78 3.51 -2.23
CA VAL A 34 0.47 2.74 -1.02
C VAL A 34 -0.49 1.63 -1.39
N LEU A 35 -0.14 0.38 -1.06
CA LEU A 35 -1.00 -0.79 -1.25
C LEU A 35 -1.84 -1.17 -0.03
N ASN A 36 -1.58 -0.56 1.13
CA ASN A 36 -2.39 -0.78 2.31
C ASN A 36 -3.84 -0.40 2.02
N THR A 37 -4.75 -1.33 2.30
CA THR A 37 -6.20 -1.14 2.15
C THR A 37 -6.93 -1.51 3.45
N GLY A 38 -8.09 -0.90 3.69
CA GLY A 38 -8.83 -1.09 4.92
C GLY A 38 -8.24 -0.32 6.12
N GLY A 39 -8.66 -0.71 7.32
CA GLY A 39 -8.27 -0.05 8.58
C GLY A 39 -7.86 -1.03 9.68
N VAL A 40 -7.56 -2.27 9.31
CA VAL A 40 -7.06 -3.29 10.26
C VAL A 40 -5.66 -2.91 10.70
N ALA A 41 -5.43 -2.92 12.00
CA ALA A 41 -4.13 -2.58 12.57
C ALA A 41 -3.07 -3.61 12.18
N THR A 42 -1.86 -3.13 11.85
CA THR A 42 -0.72 -4.03 11.60
C THR A 42 0.08 -4.28 12.86
N CYS A 43 -0.05 -3.41 13.87
CA CYS A 43 0.60 -3.56 15.16
C CYS A 43 -0.39 -3.24 16.29
N VAL A 44 -0.52 -4.16 17.25
CA VAL A 44 -1.40 -4.06 18.43
C VAL A 44 -0.59 -4.27 19.69
N ARG A 45 -0.51 -3.23 20.52
CA ARG A 45 0.20 -3.23 21.80
C ARG A 45 -0.76 -2.88 22.94
N PRO A 46 -0.38 -3.07 24.22
CA PRO A 46 -1.21 -2.62 25.35
C PRO A 46 -1.56 -1.12 25.31
N GLN A 47 -0.73 -0.30 24.66
CA GLN A 47 -0.94 1.15 24.49
C GLN A 47 -1.88 1.50 23.33
N GLY A 48 -2.30 0.51 22.54
CA GLY A 48 -3.24 0.68 21.45
C GLY A 48 -2.79 0.05 20.14
N ALA A 49 -3.56 0.33 19.10
CA ALA A 49 -3.40 -0.24 17.77
C ALA A 49 -2.96 0.82 16.76
N SER A 50 -2.13 0.41 15.78
CA SER A 50 -1.60 1.29 14.74
C SER A 50 -1.33 0.54 13.44
N ILE A 51 -1.30 1.30 12.34
CA ILE A 51 -0.87 0.82 11.02
C ILE A 51 0.49 1.45 10.74
N VAL A 52 1.54 0.69 11.05
CA VAL A 52 2.95 1.12 10.96
C VAL A 52 3.75 0.30 9.95
N ASP A 53 3.23 -0.85 9.55
CA ASP A 53 3.76 -1.66 8.47
C ASP A 53 3.13 -1.23 7.15
N ILE A 54 3.96 -0.70 6.24
CA ILE A 54 3.49 -0.07 5.01
C ILE A 54 4.04 -0.83 3.81
N THR A 55 3.18 -1.05 2.83
CA THR A 55 3.53 -1.62 1.53
C THR A 55 3.49 -0.53 0.48
N LEU A 56 4.67 -0.06 0.07
CA LEU A 56 4.86 0.87 -1.04
C LEU A 56 5.35 0.11 -2.27
N VAL A 57 4.86 0.49 -3.44
CA VAL A 57 5.18 -0.17 -4.73
C VAL A 57 5.24 0.88 -5.85
N SER A 58 5.93 0.58 -6.96
CA SER A 58 5.84 1.41 -8.16
C SER A 58 4.46 1.24 -8.83
N PRO A 59 3.99 2.22 -9.62
CA PRO A 59 2.71 2.11 -10.33
C PRO A 59 2.64 0.87 -11.23
N GLU A 60 3.73 0.52 -11.91
CA GLU A 60 3.81 -0.63 -12.82
C GLU A 60 3.72 -1.96 -12.08
N ALA A 61 4.28 -2.05 -10.88
CA ALA A 61 4.20 -3.26 -10.07
C ALA A 61 2.87 -3.37 -9.32
N SER A 62 2.16 -2.26 -9.08
CA SER A 62 0.88 -2.24 -8.37
C SER A 62 -0.18 -3.12 -9.04
N CYS A 63 -0.22 -3.18 -10.37
CA CYS A 63 -1.19 -3.98 -11.13
C CYS A 63 -0.94 -5.49 -11.02
N ARG A 64 0.23 -5.91 -10.52
CA ARG A 64 0.58 -7.32 -10.31
C ARG A 64 0.35 -7.78 -8.88
N VAL A 65 0.14 -6.85 -7.93
CA VAL A 65 -0.11 -7.20 -6.54
C VAL A 65 -1.59 -7.50 -6.35
N ILE A 66 -1.87 -8.67 -5.77
CA ILE A 66 -3.23 -9.14 -5.53
C ILE A 66 -3.40 -9.57 -4.07
N GLY A 67 -4.63 -9.44 -3.57
CA GLY A 67 -5.03 -9.99 -2.28
C GLY A 67 -4.25 -9.44 -1.09
N TRP A 68 -3.78 -8.19 -1.16
CA TRP A 68 -3.16 -7.51 -0.02
C TRP A 68 -4.14 -7.48 1.15
N ARG A 69 -3.72 -7.96 2.31
CA ARG A 69 -4.48 -7.84 3.57
C ARG A 69 -3.61 -8.10 4.79
N VAL A 70 -4.10 -7.66 5.94
CA VAL A 70 -3.65 -8.13 7.25
C VAL A 70 -4.28 -9.50 7.54
N VAL A 71 -3.52 -10.41 8.16
CA VAL A 71 -3.94 -11.77 8.50
C VAL A 71 -4.15 -11.85 10.02
N GLU A 72 -5.40 -11.71 10.44
CA GLU A 72 -5.81 -11.75 11.85
C GLU A 72 -6.16 -13.17 12.34
N ASP A 73 -6.32 -14.11 11.40
CA ASP A 73 -6.72 -15.51 11.64
C ASP A 73 -5.54 -16.46 11.89
N VAL A 74 -4.31 -15.93 11.85
CA VAL A 74 -3.07 -16.69 12.09
C VAL A 74 -2.32 -16.04 13.24
N GLU A 75 -2.11 -16.81 14.31
CA GLU A 75 -1.33 -16.37 15.47
C GLU A 75 0.09 -15.96 15.07
N ALA A 76 0.50 -14.75 15.47
CA ALA A 76 1.80 -14.18 15.12
C ALA A 76 2.84 -14.30 16.24
N LEU A 77 2.43 -14.57 17.49
CA LEU A 77 3.29 -14.53 18.68
C LEU A 77 4.12 -13.22 18.77
N SER A 78 3.54 -12.14 18.25
CA SER A 78 4.15 -10.83 18.08
C SER A 78 3.05 -9.78 18.25
N ASP A 79 3.44 -8.55 18.58
CA ASP A 79 2.53 -7.41 18.50
C ASP A 79 2.30 -6.94 17.06
N HIS A 80 3.03 -7.47 16.07
CA HIS A 80 2.77 -7.24 14.64
C HIS A 80 1.99 -8.38 14.01
N TRP A 81 0.94 -8.04 13.26
CA TRP A 81 0.18 -8.95 12.42
C TRP A 81 0.87 -9.17 11.07
N TYR A 82 0.73 -10.38 10.54
CA TYR A 82 1.22 -10.67 9.20
C TYR A 82 0.45 -9.89 8.14
N ILE A 83 1.18 -9.36 7.17
CA ILE A 83 0.60 -8.87 5.92
C ILE A 83 0.85 -9.93 4.86
N ARG A 84 -0.21 -10.29 4.13
CA ARG A 84 -0.17 -11.23 3.02
C ARG A 84 -0.55 -10.53 1.73
N LEU A 85 0.22 -10.80 0.67
CA LEU A 85 -0.06 -10.36 -0.69
C LEU A 85 0.49 -11.40 -1.67
N GLY A 86 -0.10 -11.49 -2.86
CA GLY A 86 0.41 -12.25 -3.98
C GLY A 86 0.99 -11.33 -5.04
N VAL A 87 2.01 -11.81 -5.76
CA VAL A 87 2.58 -11.11 -6.93
C VAL A 87 2.41 -12.00 -8.15
N LEU A 88 1.70 -11.49 -9.16
CA LEU A 88 1.58 -12.15 -10.44
C LEU A 88 2.92 -12.11 -11.17
N THR A 89 3.41 -13.28 -11.56
CA THR A 89 4.68 -13.45 -12.28
C THR A 89 4.51 -13.44 -13.80
N SER A 90 3.27 -13.52 -14.29
CA SER A 90 2.99 -13.48 -15.72
C SER A 90 3.41 -12.13 -16.30
N SER A 91 4.24 -12.21 -17.33
CA SER A 91 4.58 -11.04 -18.13
C SER A 91 3.32 -10.52 -18.82
N CYS A 92 3.08 -9.22 -18.72
CA CYS A 92 2.05 -8.55 -19.50
C CYS A 92 2.39 -8.44 -21.01
N CYS A 93 3.44 -9.10 -21.52
CA CYS A 93 3.67 -9.16 -22.95
C CYS A 93 2.92 -10.34 -23.61
N SER A 94 1.70 -10.05 -24.03
CA SER A 94 1.26 -10.38 -25.37
C SER A 94 0.42 -9.21 -25.83
N ALA A 95 1.02 -8.30 -26.61
CA ALA A 95 0.27 -7.27 -27.30
C ALA A 95 -0.37 -7.88 -28.54
N PRO A 96 -1.69 -7.72 -28.75
CA PRO A 96 -2.26 -7.70 -30.09
C PRO A 96 -2.58 -6.25 -30.45
N GLY A 97 -1.83 -5.70 -31.42
CA GLY A 97 -2.22 -4.61 -32.34
C GLY A 97 -2.83 -3.31 -31.77
N VAL A 98 -2.08 -2.20 -31.89
CA VAL A 98 -2.60 -0.82 -32.01
C VAL A 98 -3.15 -0.63 -33.46
N PRO A 99 -4.04 0.31 -33.87
CA PRO A 99 -4.79 1.47 -33.25
C PRO A 99 -6.32 1.50 -33.65
N PRO A 100 -7.17 2.58 -33.47
CA PRO A 100 -6.84 4.01 -33.23
C PRO A 100 -7.62 4.81 -32.15
N GLU A 101 -6.96 5.93 -31.82
CA GLU A 101 -7.41 7.27 -31.39
C GLU A 101 -8.64 7.46 -30.49
N GLY A 102 -8.36 8.15 -29.37
CA GLY A 102 -9.24 9.20 -28.89
C GLY A 102 -10.15 8.86 -27.72
N VAL A 103 -9.61 8.85 -26.49
CA VAL A 103 -10.38 9.28 -25.31
C VAL A 103 -9.48 10.10 -24.40
N ASN A 104 -9.82 11.38 -24.33
CA ASN A 104 -9.35 12.33 -23.34
C ASN A 104 -9.96 11.92 -21.99
N SER A 105 -9.15 11.41 -21.04
CA SER A 105 -9.59 11.27 -19.66
C SER A 105 -8.65 12.02 -18.74
N ALA A 106 -9.15 13.15 -18.26
CA ALA A 106 -8.51 13.98 -17.26
C ALA A 106 -8.51 13.24 -15.91
N PHE A 107 -7.33 13.03 -15.33
CA PHE A 107 -7.19 12.75 -13.90
C PHE A 107 -6.99 14.07 -13.15
N PRO A 108 -7.57 14.24 -11.95
CA PRO A 108 -7.45 15.48 -11.20
C PRO A 108 -6.02 15.63 -10.65
N ARG A 109 -5.48 16.85 -10.83
CA ARG A 109 -4.29 17.32 -10.15
C ARG A 109 -4.74 17.98 -8.85
N TRP A 110 -4.24 17.48 -7.73
CA TRP A 110 -4.32 18.16 -6.43
C TRP A 110 -3.25 19.25 -6.34
#